data_AF-A0A954GLM4-F1
#
_entry.id   AF-A0A954GLM4-F1
#
_cell.length_a   1.000
_cell.length_b   1.000
_cell.length_c   1.000
_cell.angle_alpha   90.00
_cell.angle_beta   90.00
_cell.angle_gamma   90.00
#
_symmetry.space_group_name_H-M   'P 1'
#
loop_
_entity.id
_entity.type
_entity.pdbx_description
1 polymer ?
#
loop_
_entity_poly.entity_id
_entity_poly.type
_entity_poly.pdbx_seq_one_letter_code
_entity_poly.pdbx_strand_id
1 'polypeptide(L)'
;MEKLNIALISLHGLIRVENPELGRDADTGGQVIYVLELARELARHPQVGHVNLFTRQIIDSKVDDQYAQLEEPIAENAKLIRIPFGPKRYLRKEA
;
A
#
# COMPACT_ATOMS: atom_id res chain seq x y z
N MET A 1 23.57 3.00 -17.33
CA MET A 1 23.02 1.90 -16.50
C MET A 1 21.51 2.04 -16.50
N GLU A 2 20.80 0.94 -16.67
CA GLU A 2 19.34 0.91 -16.55
C GLU A 2 18.94 1.17 -15.09
N LYS A 3 17.87 1.95 -14.86
CA LYS A 3 17.38 2.23 -13.51
C LYS A 3 16.59 1.03 -12.97
N LEU A 4 16.62 0.81 -11.66
CA LEU A 4 15.95 -0.30 -11.00
C LEU A 4 14.44 -0.09 -10.90
N ASN A 5 13.68 -1.15 -11.11
CA ASN A 5 12.26 -1.22 -10.78
C ASN A 5 12.08 -2.07 -9.52
N ILE A 6 11.48 -1.51 -8.47
CA ILE A 6 11.32 -2.17 -7.17
C ILE A 6 9.86 -2.50 -6.94
N ALA A 7 9.59 -3.75 -6.57
CA ALA A 7 8.29 -4.20 -6.11
C ALA A 7 8.33 -4.45 -4.59
N LEU A 8 7.52 -3.71 -3.83
CA LEU A 8 7.26 -3.96 -2.42
C LEU A 8 5.91 -4.68 -2.31
N ILE A 9 5.81 -5.70 -1.47
CA ILE A 9 4.56 -6.47 -1.31
C ILE A 9 4.14 -6.44 0.16
N SER A 10 2.96 -5.89 0.42
CA SER A 10 2.37 -5.79 1.76
C SER A 10 0.86 -6.05 1.68
N LEU A 11 0.45 -7.28 1.94
CA LEU A 11 -0.93 -7.74 1.69
C LEU A 11 -1.88 -7.58 2.88
N HIS A 12 -1.35 -7.37 4.08
CA HIS A 12 -2.12 -7.22 5.31
C HIS A 12 -2.34 -5.75 5.66
N GLY A 13 -3.36 -5.52 6.50
CA GLY A 13 -3.73 -4.19 6.97
C GLY A 13 -4.46 -3.35 5.93
N LEU A 14 -4.85 -2.15 6.37
CA LEU A 14 -5.54 -1.16 5.54
C LEU A 14 -4.55 -0.10 5.05
N ILE A 15 -4.01 -0.28 3.84
CA ILE A 15 -3.02 0.62 3.25
C ILE A 15 -3.70 1.66 2.34
N ARG A 16 -3.54 2.93 2.71
CA ARG A 16 -3.81 4.13 1.90
C ARG A 16 -2.70 5.15 2.10
N VAL A 17 -2.43 5.98 1.11
CA VAL A 17 -1.29 6.92 1.15
C VAL A 17 -1.62 8.11 2.02
N GLU A 18 -2.82 8.68 1.84
CA GLU A 18 -3.29 9.82 2.61
C GLU A 18 -4.08 9.40 3.85
N ASN A 19 -3.83 10.09 4.96
CA ASN A 19 -4.49 9.89 6.25
C ASN A 19 -4.64 8.42 6.69
N PRO A 20 -3.58 7.59 6.74
CA PRO A 20 -3.71 6.18 7.12
C PRO A 20 -4.51 5.99 8.43
N GLU A 21 -5.39 4.99 8.49
CA GLU A 21 -6.23 4.70 9.66
C GLU A 21 -5.45 4.01 10.79
N LEU A 22 -4.39 4.65 11.27
CA LEU A 22 -3.48 4.09 12.27
C LEU A 22 -4.23 3.73 13.56
N GLY A 23 -3.95 2.53 14.08
CA GLY A 23 -4.56 2.03 15.32
C GLY A 23 -5.96 1.44 15.13
N ARG A 24 -6.47 1.35 13.89
CA ARG A 24 -7.79 0.74 13.60
C ARG A 24 -7.86 -0.74 13.97
N ASP A 25 -6.77 -1.47 13.78
CA ASP A 25 -6.57 -2.85 14.21
C ASP A 25 -5.08 -3.17 14.32
N ALA A 26 -4.77 -4.41 14.75
CA ALA A 26 -3.39 -4.88 14.92
C ALA A 26 -2.56 -4.87 13.62
N ASP A 27 -3.23 -4.92 12.46
CA ASP A 27 -2.58 -4.95 11.15
C ASP A 27 -2.37 -3.54 10.57
N THR A 28 -2.97 -2.50 11.15
CA THR A 28 -2.96 -1.12 10.63
C THR A 28 -2.24 -0.17 11.59
N GLY A 29 -0.91 -0.19 11.57
CA GLY A 29 -0.06 0.60 12.48
C GLY A 29 1.29 0.97 11.89
N GLY A 30 2.37 0.80 12.67
CA GLY A 30 3.73 1.18 12.26
C GLY A 30 4.21 0.51 10.98
N GLN A 31 3.73 -0.70 10.67
CA GLN A 31 4.03 -1.42 9.44
C GLN A 31 3.52 -0.69 8.19
N VAL A 32 2.35 -0.04 8.25
CA VAL A 32 1.78 0.73 7.14
C VAL A 32 2.61 1.98 6.87
N ILE A 33 2.99 2.70 7.94
CA ILE A 33 3.87 3.87 7.83
C ILE A 33 5.23 3.48 7.26
N TYR A 34 5.83 2.40 7.78
CA TYR A 34 7.12 1.94 7.34
C TYR A 34 7.18 1.67 5.83
N VAL A 35 6.21 0.94 5.28
CA VAL A 35 6.23 0.61 3.84
C VAL A 35 5.95 1.81 2.95
N LEU A 36 5.13 2.76 3.41
CA LEU A 36 4.87 4.00 2.68
C LEU A 36 6.10 4.91 2.65
N GLU A 37 6.76 5.11 3.79
CA GLU A 37 8.00 5.89 3.86
C GLU A 37 9.15 5.21 3.10
N LEU A 38 9.28 3.89 3.20
CA LEU A 38 10.26 3.14 2.42
C LEU A 38 10.05 3.35 0.91
N ALA A 39 8.80 3.31 0.43
CA ALA A 39 8.51 3.56 -0.97
C ALA A 39 8.89 4.99 -1.40
N ARG A 40 8.63 5.99 -0.54
CA ARG A 40 9.02 7.40 -0.78
C ARG A 40 10.52 7.56 -0.87
N GLU A 41 11.27 7.00 0.08
CA GLU A 41 12.72 7.13 0.11
C GLU A 41 13.40 6.39 -1.05
N LEU A 42 12.92 5.18 -1.38
CA LEU A 42 13.43 4.44 -2.54
C LEU A 42 13.20 5.20 -3.85
N ALA A 43 12.06 5.87 -4.01
CA ALA A 43 11.76 6.64 -5.21
C ALA A 43 12.65 7.88 -5.41
N ARG A 44 13.26 8.39 -4.33
CA ARG A 44 14.23 9.50 -4.37
C ARG A 44 15.64 9.03 -4.74
N HIS A 45 15.92 7.73 -4.68
CA HIS A 45 17.25 7.22 -4.95
C HIS A 45 17.57 7.33 -6.46
N PRO A 46 18.70 7.93 -6.87
CA PRO A 46 18.97 8.28 -8.27
C PRO A 46 19.04 7.06 -9.22
N GLN A 47 19.32 5.87 -8.67
CA GLN A 47 19.37 4.62 -9.42
C GLN A 47 18.02 3.90 -9.52
N VAL A 48 16.97 4.39 -8.86
CA VAL A 48 15.63 3.81 -8.89
C VAL A 48 14.79 4.55 -9.91
N GLY A 49 14.14 3.78 -10.79
CA GLY A 49 13.24 4.28 -11.83
C GLY A 49 11.80 4.30 -11.35
N HIS A 50 11.35 3.20 -10.74
CA HIS A 50 10.00 3.09 -10.18
C HIS A 50 9.95 2.23 -8.93
N VAL A 51 9.01 2.56 -8.04
CA VAL A 51 8.62 1.74 -6.89
C VAL A 51 7.12 1.45 -6.95
N ASN A 52 6.75 0.18 -6.96
CA ASN A 52 5.35 -0.26 -6.84
C ASN A 52 5.17 -0.93 -5.49
N LEU A 53 4.34 -0.36 -4.62
CA LEU A 53 3.88 -0.99 -3.40
C LEU A 53 2.58 -1.74 -3.66
N PHE A 54 2.62 -3.07 -3.67
CA PHE A 54 1.47 -3.92 -3.90
C PHE A 54 0.77 -4.27 -2.60
N THR A 55 -0.55 -4.12 -2.59
CA THR A 55 -1.43 -4.52 -1.50
C THR A 55 -2.72 -5.12 -2.04
N ARG A 56 -3.64 -5.48 -1.14
CA ARG A 56 -4.95 -6.00 -1.47
C ARG A 56 -5.93 -4.89 -1.81
N GLN A 57 -6.73 -5.08 -2.86
CA GLN A 57 -7.94 -4.29 -3.10
C GLN A 57 -9.05 -4.78 -2.17
N ILE A 58 -9.66 -3.86 -1.43
CA ILE A 58 -10.72 -4.17 -0.47
C ILE A 58 -11.98 -3.45 -0.91
N ILE A 59 -13.05 -4.20 -1.15
CA ILE A 59 -14.36 -3.69 -1.57
C ILE A 59 -15.35 -4.10 -0.49
N ASP A 60 -15.47 -3.28 0.54
CA ASP A 60 -16.25 -3.57 1.74
C ASP A 60 -16.84 -2.28 2.31
N SER A 61 -18.16 -2.27 2.53
CA SER A 61 -18.88 -1.11 3.07
C SER A 61 -18.47 -0.73 4.50
N LYS A 62 -17.64 -1.55 5.17
CA LYS A 62 -17.12 -1.27 6.51
C LYS A 62 -15.85 -0.39 6.50
N VAL A 63 -15.23 -0.19 5.34
CA VAL A 63 -14.02 0.63 5.19
C VAL A 63 -14.28 1.71 4.14
N ASP A 64 -13.37 2.67 4.06
CA ASP A 64 -13.43 3.74 3.07
C ASP A 64 -13.34 3.20 1.63
N ASP A 65 -14.10 3.78 0.69
CA ASP A 65 -14.07 3.38 -0.73
C ASP A 65 -12.70 3.65 -1.39
N GLN A 66 -11.83 4.44 -0.77
CA GLN A 66 -10.44 4.61 -1.19
C GLN A 66 -9.67 3.28 -1.25
N TYR A 67 -9.98 2.32 -0.38
CA TYR A 67 -9.35 0.98 -0.41
C TYR A 67 -9.76 0.13 -1.62
N ALA A 68 -10.83 0.53 -2.31
CA ALA A 68 -11.25 -0.09 -3.56
C ALA A 68 -10.53 0.52 -4.79
N GLN A 69 -9.84 1.65 -4.65
CA GLN A 69 -9.14 2.29 -5.78
C GLN A 69 -7.90 1.48 -6.17
N LEU A 70 -7.74 1.20 -7.46
CA LEU A 70 -6.67 0.31 -7.96
C LEU A 70 -5.27 0.89 -7.77
N GLU A 71 -5.12 2.20 -7.92
CA GLU A 71 -3.84 2.87 -7.80
C GLU A 71 -3.96 4.14 -6.96
N GLU A 72 -2.89 4.48 -6.24
CA GLU A 72 -2.78 5.74 -5.51
C GLU A 72 -1.32 6.23 -5.56
N PRO A 73 -1.06 7.50 -5.93
CA PRO A 73 0.31 8.01 -6.01
C PRO A 73 0.93 8.15 -4.61
N ILE A 74 2.18 7.68 -4.45
CA ILE A 74 2.97 7.85 -3.23
C ILE A 74 3.97 9.00 -3.38
N ALA A 75 4.63 9.08 -4.55
CA ALA A 75 5.57 10.11 -4.98
C ALA A 75 5.68 10.09 -6.51
N GLU A 76 6.46 10.98 -7.13
CA GLU A 76 6.63 11.05 -8.60
C GLU A 76 6.95 9.69 -9.25
N ASN A 77 7.83 8.91 -8.63
CA ASN A 77 8.24 7.58 -9.12
C ASN A 77 7.77 6.43 -8.23
N ALA A 78 6.78 6.65 -7.35
CA ALA A 78 6.23 5.60 -6.48
C ALA A 78 4.70 5.59 -6.46
N LYS A 79 4.13 4.38 -6.48
CA LYS A 79 2.68 4.19 -6.43
C LYS A 79 2.27 2.98 -5.59
N LEU A 80 1.14 3.11 -4.91
CA LEU A 80 0.42 2.03 -4.27
C LEU A 80 -0.48 1.36 -5.32
N ILE A 81 -0.37 0.04 -5.46
CA ILE A 81 -1.14 -0.78 -6.39
C ILE A 81 -1.94 -1.80 -5.61
N ARG A 82 -3.26 -1.78 -5.78
CA ARG A 82 -4.18 -2.70 -5.13
C ARG A 82 -4.61 -3.78 -6.10
N ILE A 83 -4.34 -5.03 -5.75
CA ILE A 83 -4.68 -6.18 -6.57
C ILE A 83 -5.97 -6.82 -6.02
N PRO A 84 -7.00 -7.09 -6.86
CA PRO A 84 -8.16 -7.87 -6.45
C PRO A 84 -7.75 -9.32 -6.17
N PHE A 85 -7.81 -9.73 -4.90
CA PHE A 85 -7.68 -11.14 -4.54
C PHE A 85 -8.35 -11.44 -3.19
N GLY A 86 -8.69 -12.72 -3.01
CA GLY A 86 -9.48 -13.18 -1.87
C GLY A 86 -10.94 -12.75 -1.94
N PRO A 87 -11.72 -12.92 -0.86
CA PRO A 87 -13.11 -12.45 -0.82
C PRO A 87 -13.16 -10.93 -0.93
N LYS A 88 -14.30 -10.34 -1.33
CA LYS A 88 -14.39 -8.86 -1.43
C LYS A 88 -14.23 -8.15 -0.08
N ARG A 89 -14.69 -8.80 0.99
CA ARG A 89 -14.69 -8.27 2.36
C ARG A 89 -13.30 -8.24 3.02
N TYR A 90 -13.09 -7.28 3.89
CA TYR A 90 -11.89 -7.22 4.72
C TYR A 90 -11.87 -8.39 5.72
N LEU A 91 -10.69 -8.99 5.89
CA LEU A 91 -10.44 -10.07 6.84
C LEU A 91 -9.30 -9.61 7.75
N ARG A 92 -9.59 -9.44 9.05
CA ARG A 92 -8.56 -9.20 10.06
C ARG A 92 -7.79 -10.49 10.32
N LYS A 93 -6.54 -10.38 10.71
CA LYS A 93 -5.69 -11.53 11.00
C LYS A 93 -6.16 -12.37 12.20
N GLU A 94 -6.72 -11.73 13.22
CA GLU A 94 -7.15 -12.37 14.49
C GLU A 94 -8.66 -12.66 14.56
N ALA A 95 -9.27 -13.06 13.44
CA ALA A 95 -10.69 -13.44 13.42
C ALA A 95 -10.94 -14.81 14.07
#